data_AF-A0A7C5UBM2-F1
#
_entry.id   AF-A0A7C5UBM2-F1
#
_cell.length_a   1.000
_cell.length_b   1.000
_cell.length_c   1.000
_cell.angle_alpha   90.00
_cell.angle_beta   90.00
_cell.angle_gamma   90.00
#
_symmetry.space_group_name_H-M   'P 1'
#
loop_
_entity.id
_entity.type
_entity.pdbx_description
1 polymer ?
#
loop_
_entity_poly.entity_id
_entity_poly.type
_entity_poly.pdbx_seq_one_letter_code
_entity_poly.pdbx_strand_id
1 'polypeptide(L)'
;MNSHDKETSIEEMLERADTARLNGNYDEAVQLYKRVLESDPNNLRAHVGLGLIYSFGYEGMLVEACRELEKATQLSPNDPQLWVWLGKAYQQVAWLEEDREMMLKSKEAFKKALEVDPKNEEAAKQLRYLEEFGL
;
A
#
# COMPACT_ATOMS: atom_id res chain seq x y z
N MET A 1 22.83 35.80 7.33
CA MET A 1 21.78 34.84 7.72
C MET A 1 20.68 34.95 6.69
N ASN A 2 20.72 34.15 5.62
CA ASN A 2 19.61 34.04 4.67
C ASN A 2 19.24 32.57 4.60
N SER A 3 18.29 32.23 5.46
CA SER A 3 17.16 31.31 5.26
C SER A 3 17.26 30.48 3.97
N HIS A 4 18.11 29.46 3.99
CA HIS A 4 17.96 28.25 3.18
C HIS A 4 17.40 27.16 4.09
N ASP A 5 16.43 27.51 4.95
CA ASP A 5 15.55 26.52 5.55
C ASP A 5 14.72 25.96 4.40
N LYS A 6 15.33 24.95 3.78
CA LYS A 6 14.84 24.17 2.66
C LYS A 6 13.51 23.57 3.08
N GLU A 7 12.42 24.25 2.72
CA GLU A 7 11.23 23.55 2.28
C GLU A 7 11.65 22.73 1.05
N THR A 8 12.23 21.55 1.30
CA THR A 8 12.33 20.52 0.27
C THR A 8 10.93 20.37 -0.26
N SER A 9 10.73 20.58 -1.57
CA SER A 9 9.39 20.50 -2.12
C SER A 9 8.80 19.11 -1.86
N ILE A 10 7.47 19.02 -1.74
CA ILE A 10 6.80 17.72 -1.57
C ILE A 10 7.27 16.72 -2.65
N GLU A 11 7.46 17.21 -3.88
CA GLU A 11 7.96 16.39 -4.99
C GLU A 11 9.39 15.87 -4.76
N GLU A 12 10.32 16.73 -4.35
CA GLU A 12 11.69 16.31 -4.02
C GLU A 12 11.72 15.30 -2.85
N MET A 13 10.85 15.47 -1.85
CA MET A 13 10.71 14.51 -0.76
C MET A 13 10.19 13.16 -1.26
N LEU A 14 9.20 13.16 -2.17
CA LEU A 14 8.65 11.96 -2.78
C LEU A 14 9.68 11.23 -3.66
N GLU A 15 10.44 11.95 -4.50
CA GLU A 15 11.49 11.35 -5.32
C GLU A 15 12.59 10.70 -4.47
N ARG A 16 13.01 11.38 -3.40
CA ARG A 16 13.98 10.83 -2.46
C ARG A 16 13.42 9.62 -1.71
N ALA A 17 12.16 9.69 -1.29
CA ALA A 17 11.48 8.58 -0.60
C ALA A 17 11.38 7.34 -1.49
N ASP A 18 11.05 7.52 -2.77
CA ASP A 18 11.02 6.42 -3.74
C ASP A 18 12.40 5.84 -3.99
N THR A 19 13.41 6.69 -4.15
CA THR A 19 14.80 6.24 -4.32
C THR A 19 15.27 5.45 -3.10
N ALA A 20 15.00 5.95 -1.89
CA ALA A 20 15.31 5.26 -0.65
C ALA A 20 14.58 3.90 -0.57
N ARG A 21 13.28 3.87 -0.90
CA ARG A 21 12.48 2.63 -0.93
C ARG A 21 13.05 1.60 -1.89
N LEU A 22 13.43 2.01 -3.11
CA LEU A 22 13.99 1.12 -4.12
C LEU A 22 15.39 0.60 -3.75
N ASN A 23 16.15 1.39 -3.00
CA ASN A 23 17.48 1.00 -2.48
C ASN A 23 17.41 0.15 -1.20
N GLY A 24 16.22 -0.12 -0.68
CA GLY A 24 16.04 -0.86 0.58
C GLY A 24 16.26 -0.03 1.84
N ASN A 25 16.46 1.29 1.72
CA ASN A 25 16.58 2.22 2.84
C ASN A 25 15.19 2.57 3.40
N TYR A 26 14.51 1.57 3.96
CA TYR A 26 13.10 1.68 4.33
C TYR A 26 12.86 2.71 5.45
N ASP A 27 13.76 2.84 6.43
CA ASP A 27 13.63 3.83 7.51
C ASP A 27 13.59 5.27 6.97
N GLU A 28 14.48 5.58 6.03
CA GLU A 28 14.54 6.89 5.39
C GLU A 28 13.28 7.15 4.55
N ALA A 29 12.87 6.16 3.74
CA ALA A 29 11.68 6.26 2.91
C ALA A 29 10.43 6.51 3.75
N VAL A 30 10.25 5.77 4.86
CA VAL A 30 9.12 5.93 5.79
C VAL A 30 9.11 7.33 6.39
N GLN A 31 10.25 7.85 6.84
CA GLN A 31 10.33 9.19 7.41
C GLN A 31 9.93 10.26 6.38
N LEU A 32 10.40 10.12 5.13
CA LEU A 32 10.09 11.07 4.08
C LEU A 32 8.61 11.02 3.68
N TYR A 33 8.04 9.83 3.50
CA TYR A 33 6.60 9.71 3.19
C TYR A 33 5.72 10.25 4.32
N LYS A 34 6.08 9.99 5.58
CA LYS A 34 5.35 10.57 6.72
C LYS A 34 5.39 12.11 6.71
N ARG A 35 6.55 12.72 6.44
CA ARG A 35 6.67 14.18 6.30
C ARG A 35 5.86 14.73 5.13
N VAL A 36 5.76 13.99 4.03
CA VAL A 36 4.86 14.35 2.94
C VAL A 36 3.42 14.35 3.42
N LEU A 37 2.98 13.31 4.14
CA LEU A 37 1.62 13.20 4.68
C LEU A 37 1.29 14.23 5.77
N GLU A 38 2.28 14.74 6.50
CA GLU A 38 2.11 15.88 7.42
C GLU A 38 1.69 17.16 6.67
N SER A 39 2.13 17.32 5.42
CA SER A 39 1.84 18.51 4.60
C SER A 39 0.68 18.29 3.62
N ASP A 40 0.58 17.10 3.05
CA ASP A 40 -0.48 16.66 2.14
C ASP A 40 -1.02 15.29 2.59
N PRO A 41 -2.02 15.27 3.50
CA PRO A 41 -2.58 14.05 4.06
C PRO A 41 -3.33 13.15 3.07
N ASN A 42 -3.49 13.58 1.81
CA ASN A 42 -4.16 12.81 0.76
C ASN A 42 -3.17 12.50 -0.39
N ASN A 43 -1.87 12.57 -0.13
CA ASN A 43 -0.87 12.27 -1.14
C ASN A 43 -0.87 10.76 -1.47
N LEU A 44 -1.42 10.41 -2.63
CA LEU A 44 -1.54 9.01 -3.07
C LEU A 44 -0.19 8.28 -3.07
N ARG A 45 0.87 8.93 -3.59
CA ARG A 45 2.19 8.32 -3.74
C ARG A 45 2.82 8.00 -2.38
N ALA A 46 2.62 8.86 -1.38
CA ALA A 46 3.10 8.60 -0.03
C ALA A 46 2.36 7.44 0.65
N HIS A 47 1.03 7.36 0.53
CA HIS A 47 0.24 6.24 1.04
C HIS A 47 0.65 4.90 0.37
N VAL A 48 0.81 4.89 -0.96
CA VAL A 48 1.29 3.71 -1.68
C VAL A 48 2.69 3.32 -1.21
N GLY A 49 3.61 4.29 -1.09
CA GLY A 49 4.98 4.06 -0.66
C GLY A 49 5.06 3.43 0.73
N LEU A 50 4.32 3.98 1.70
CA LEU A 50 4.23 3.42 3.05
C LEU A 50 3.58 2.04 3.07
N GLY A 51 2.46 1.88 2.37
CA GLY A 51 1.76 0.60 2.28
C GLY A 51 2.67 -0.53 1.77
N LEU A 52 3.40 -0.28 0.68
CA LEU A 52 4.35 -1.25 0.14
C LEU A 52 5.51 -1.54 1.10
N ILE A 53 6.07 -0.51 1.74
CA ILE A 53 7.16 -0.72 2.72
C ILE A 53 6.67 -1.53 3.91
N TYR A 54 5.48 -1.26 4.43
CA TYR A 54 4.92 -1.98 5.57
C TYR A 54 4.51 -3.41 5.22
N SER A 55 4.13 -3.69 3.96
CA SER A 55 3.88 -5.06 3.50
C SER A 55 5.14 -5.93 3.38
N PHE A 56 6.29 -5.34 3.03
CA PHE A 56 7.48 -6.12 2.63
C PHE A 56 8.73 -5.89 3.48
N GLY A 57 8.85 -4.74 4.15
CA GLY A 57 10.09 -4.24 4.73
C GLY A 57 10.13 -4.19 6.26
N TYR A 58 8.99 -4.22 6.94
CA TYR A 58 8.92 -4.26 8.40
C TYR A 58 8.12 -5.48 8.87
N GLU A 59 8.78 -6.37 9.60
CA GLU A 59 8.10 -7.47 10.27
C GLU A 59 7.02 -6.89 11.21
N GLY A 60 5.78 -7.35 11.04
CA GLY A 60 4.67 -7.05 11.94
C GLY A 60 3.88 -5.77 11.67
N MET A 61 4.17 -5.01 10.61
CA MET A 61 3.43 -3.76 10.27
C MET A 61 2.31 -3.97 9.24
N LEU A 62 1.77 -5.18 9.13
CA LEU A 62 0.79 -5.50 8.08
C LEU A 62 -0.54 -4.78 8.26
N VAL A 63 -0.94 -4.50 9.51
CA VAL A 63 -2.15 -3.71 9.80
C VAL A 63 -1.98 -2.28 9.30
N GLU A 64 -0.82 -1.67 9.53
CA GLU A 64 -0.46 -0.36 8.98
C GLU A 64 -0.41 -0.40 7.45
N ALA A 65 0.13 -1.46 6.86
CA ALA A 65 0.13 -1.63 5.41
C ALA A 65 -1.29 -1.61 4.82
N CYS A 66 -2.22 -2.36 5.43
CA CYS A 66 -3.62 -2.36 5.05
C CYS A 66 -4.22 -0.95 5.15
N ARG A 67 -3.98 -0.22 6.24
CA ARG A 67 -4.52 1.15 6.42
C ARG A 67 -4.03 2.13 5.35
N GLU A 68 -2.73 2.11 5.03
CA GLU A 68 -2.17 3.00 4.02
C GLU A 68 -2.69 2.65 2.61
N LEU A 69 -2.83 1.35 2.31
CA LEU A 69 -3.39 0.89 1.04
C LEU A 69 -4.90 1.13 0.92
N GLU A 70 -5.66 1.02 2.01
CA GLU A 70 -7.08 1.43 2.07
C GLU A 70 -7.23 2.91 1.72
N LYS A 71 -6.35 3.76 2.26
CA LYS A 71 -6.37 5.18 1.94
C LYS A 71 -6.02 5.41 0.46
N ALA A 72 -5.05 4.69 -0.08
CA ALA A 72 -4.69 4.75 -1.49
C ALA A 72 -5.87 4.33 -2.41
N THR A 73 -6.60 3.26 -2.09
CA THR A 73 -7.78 2.84 -2.88
C THR A 73 -8.94 3.83 -2.78
N GLN A 74 -9.10 4.53 -1.66
CA GLN A 74 -10.07 5.63 -1.55
C GLN A 74 -9.69 6.84 -2.41
N LEU A 75 -8.40 7.16 -2.51
CA LEU A 75 -7.89 8.28 -3.30
C LEU A 75 -7.91 8.01 -4.81
N SER A 76 -7.67 6.75 -5.21
CA SER A 76 -7.69 6.31 -6.60
C SER A 76 -8.44 4.98 -6.75
N PRO A 77 -9.79 5.02 -6.69
CA PRO A 77 -10.61 3.80 -6.72
C PRO A 77 -10.61 3.08 -8.08
N ASN A 78 -10.17 3.77 -9.14
CA ASN A 78 -10.13 3.23 -10.50
C ASN A 78 -8.74 2.68 -10.87
N ASP A 79 -7.82 2.57 -9.91
CA ASP A 79 -6.53 1.89 -10.12
C ASP A 79 -6.62 0.44 -9.62
N PRO A 80 -6.67 -0.55 -10.53
CA PRO A 80 -6.79 -1.96 -10.15
C PRO A 80 -5.56 -2.46 -9.38
N GLN A 81 -4.39 -1.85 -9.57
CA GLN A 81 -3.15 -2.27 -8.92
C GLN A 81 -3.19 -1.99 -7.41
N LEU A 82 -3.84 -0.90 -6.99
CA LEU A 82 -4.02 -0.57 -5.57
C LEU A 82 -4.90 -1.60 -4.87
N TRP A 83 -5.98 -2.03 -5.53
CA TRP A 83 -6.85 -3.08 -5.03
C TRP A 83 -6.12 -4.43 -4.94
N VAL A 84 -5.25 -4.75 -5.90
CA VAL A 84 -4.40 -5.95 -5.83
C VAL A 84 -3.44 -5.88 -4.64
N TRP A 85 -2.78 -4.74 -4.41
CA TRP A 85 -1.87 -4.60 -3.27
C TRP A 85 -2.61 -4.69 -1.94
N LEU A 86 -3.77 -4.03 -1.82
CA LEU A 86 -4.60 -4.12 -0.63
C LEU A 86 -5.07 -5.55 -0.37
N GLY A 87 -5.52 -6.26 -1.42
CA GLY A 87 -5.92 -7.66 -1.33
C GLY A 87 -4.81 -8.57 -0.81
N LYS A 88 -3.58 -8.37 -1.28
CA LYS A 88 -2.39 -9.10 -0.80
C LYS A 88 -2.04 -8.77 0.65
N ALA A 89 -2.14 -7.51 1.05
CA ALA A 89 -1.89 -7.10 2.43
C ALA A 89 -2.89 -7.76 3.39
N TYR A 90 -4.20 -7.70 3.09
CA TYR A 90 -5.22 -8.40 3.88
C TYR A 90 -5.03 -9.91 3.89
N GLN A 91 -4.67 -10.49 2.74
CA GLN A 91 -4.38 -11.91 2.62
C GLN A 91 -3.30 -12.29 3.64
N GLN A 92 -2.17 -11.57 3.64
CA GLN A 92 -1.04 -11.85 4.52
C GLN A 92 -1.42 -11.78 6.01
N VAL A 93 -2.19 -10.77 6.42
CA VAL A 93 -2.74 -10.69 7.79
C VAL A 93 -3.61 -11.91 8.09
N ALA A 94 -4.53 -12.24 7.19
CA ALA A 94 -5.45 -13.35 7.36
C ALA A 94 -4.74 -14.71 7.55
N TRP A 95 -3.65 -14.95 6.83
CA TRP A 95 -2.87 -16.18 6.98
C TRP A 95 -2.04 -16.23 8.26
N LEU A 96 -1.49 -15.09 8.69
CA LEU A 96 -0.65 -15.04 9.89
C LEU A 96 -1.47 -15.09 11.18
N GLU A 97 -2.66 -14.48 11.17
CA GLU A 97 -3.53 -14.35 12.34
C GLU A 97 -4.71 -15.35 12.32
N GLU A 98 -4.79 -16.19 11.28
CA GLU A 98 -5.96 -17.07 11.01
C GLU A 98 -7.29 -16.29 10.99
N ASP A 99 -7.24 -15.03 10.55
CA ASP A 99 -8.35 -14.09 10.59
C ASP A 99 -9.25 -14.22 9.34
N ARG A 100 -10.45 -14.80 9.55
CA ARG A 100 -11.46 -14.96 8.49
C ARG A 100 -12.01 -13.63 7.98
N GLU A 101 -12.08 -12.59 8.81
CA GLU A 101 -12.55 -11.27 8.38
C GLU A 101 -11.56 -10.66 7.39
N MET A 102 -10.26 -10.74 7.69
CA MET A 102 -9.21 -10.28 6.77
C MET A 102 -9.18 -11.10 5.48
N MET A 103 -9.48 -12.40 5.57
CA MET A 103 -9.64 -13.25 4.38
C MET A 103 -10.78 -12.77 3.48
N LEU A 104 -11.92 -12.38 4.06
CA LEU A 104 -13.05 -11.83 3.30
C LEU A 104 -12.71 -10.48 2.66
N LYS A 105 -12.04 -9.59 3.40
CA LYS A 105 -11.57 -8.29 2.88
C LYS A 105 -10.59 -8.46 1.72
N SER A 106 -9.70 -9.46 1.81
CA SER A 106 -8.80 -9.82 0.72
C SER A 106 -9.55 -10.24 -0.54
N LYS A 107 -10.53 -11.15 -0.41
CA LYS A 107 -11.40 -11.58 -1.53
C LYS A 107 -12.15 -10.40 -2.15
N GLU A 108 -12.67 -9.50 -1.34
CA GLU A 108 -13.38 -8.30 -1.81
C GLU A 108 -12.45 -7.35 -2.58
N ALA A 109 -11.24 -7.10 -2.07
CA ALA A 109 -10.26 -6.26 -2.76
C ALA A 109 -9.87 -6.85 -4.13
N PHE A 110 -9.65 -8.15 -4.25
CA PHE A 110 -9.41 -8.77 -5.56
C PHE A 110 -10.61 -8.70 -6.50
N LYS A 111 -11.84 -8.84 -5.98
CA LYS A 111 -13.06 -8.60 -6.78
C LYS A 111 -13.12 -7.15 -7.28
N LYS A 112 -12.80 -6.17 -6.45
CA LYS A 112 -12.72 -4.75 -6.85
C LYS A 112 -11.68 -4.53 -7.94
N ALA A 113 -10.50 -5.15 -7.83
CA ALA A 113 -9.50 -5.10 -8.90
C ALA A 113 -10.05 -5.62 -10.24
N LEU A 114 -10.85 -6.69 -10.23
CA LEU A 114 -11.49 -7.26 -11.42
C LEU A 114 -12.70 -6.47 -11.92
N GLU A 115 -13.41 -5.75 -11.04
CA GLU A 115 -14.46 -4.81 -11.44
C GLU A 115 -13.86 -3.64 -12.23
N VAL A 116 -12.69 -3.15 -11.81
CA VAL A 116 -11.96 -2.06 -12.46
C VAL A 116 -11.25 -2.54 -13.73
N ASP A 117 -10.55 -3.67 -13.66
CA ASP A 117 -9.89 -4.32 -14.80
C ASP A 117 -10.22 -5.82 -14.84
N PRO A 118 -11.23 -6.22 -15.64
CA PRO A 118 -11.62 -7.62 -15.78
C PRO A 118 -10.53 -8.54 -16.35
N LYS A 119 -9.46 -7.98 -16.92
CA LYS A 119 -8.32 -8.74 -17.47
C LYS A 119 -7.15 -8.83 -16.51
N ASN A 120 -7.28 -8.33 -15.28
CA ASN A 120 -6.22 -8.41 -14.28
C ASN A 120 -5.98 -9.87 -13.86
N GLU A 121 -5.01 -10.51 -14.51
CA GLU A 121 -4.71 -11.92 -14.28
C GLU A 121 -4.29 -12.21 -12.85
N GLU A 122 -3.58 -11.29 -12.21
CA GLU A 122 -3.11 -11.45 -10.85
C GLU A 122 -4.29 -11.51 -9.88
N ALA A 123 -5.21 -10.55 -9.97
CA ALA A 123 -6.43 -10.53 -9.16
C ALA A 123 -7.27 -11.79 -9.39
N ALA A 124 -7.41 -12.25 -10.64
CA ALA A 124 -8.14 -13.47 -10.96
C ALA A 124 -7.50 -14.73 -10.37
N LYS A 125 -6.16 -14.84 -10.43
CA LYS A 125 -5.41 -15.96 -9.85
C LYS A 125 -5.53 -15.97 -8.33
N GLN A 126 -5.33 -14.82 -7.69
CA GLN A 126 -5.42 -14.71 -6.23
C GLN A 126 -6.83 -14.98 -5.72
N LEU A 127 -7.86 -14.42 -6.36
CA LEU A 127 -9.24 -14.66 -5.97
C LEU A 127 -9.60 -16.15 -6.06
N ARG A 128 -9.25 -16.81 -7.18
CA ARG A 128 -9.48 -18.25 -7.34
C ARG A 128 -8.77 -19.06 -6.27
N TYR A 129 -7.51 -18.74 -5.99
CA TYR A 129 -6.74 -19.40 -4.93
C TYR A 129 -7.44 -19.26 -3.57
N LEU A 130 -7.94 -18.08 -3.23
CA LEU A 130 -8.66 -17.86 -1.98
C LEU A 130 -10.05 -18.51 -1.94
N GLU A 131 -10.71 -18.71 -3.06
CA GLU A 131 -11.97 -19.45 -3.15
C GLU A 131 -11.77 -20.96 -2.96
N GLU A 132 -10.65 -21.49 -3.42
CA GLU A 132 -10.31 -22.91 -3.32
C GLU A 132 -9.65 -23.28 -1.99
N PHE A 133 -8.79 -22.41 -1.45
CA PHE A 133 -7.93 -22.70 -0.29
C PHE A 133 -8.06 -21.70 0.86
N GLY A 134 -8.83 -20.61 0.70
CA GLY A 134 -9.08 -19.69 1.79
C GLY A 134 -9.96 -20.33 2.86
N LEU A 135 -9.53 -20.19 4.12
CA LEU A 135 -10.13 -20.74 5.35
C LEU A 135 -11.66 -20.71 5.44
#